data_AF-A0A5S4FDN5-F1
#
_entry.id   AF-A0A5S4FDN5-F1
#
_cell.length_a   1.000
_cell.length_b   1.000
_cell.length_c   1.000
_cell.angle_alpha   90.00
_cell.angle_beta   90.00
_cell.angle_gamma   90.00
#
_symmetry.space_group_name_H-M   'P 1'
#
loop_
_entity.id
_entity.type
_entity.pdbx_description
1 polymer ?
#
loop_
_entity_poly.entity_id
_entity_poly.type
_entity_poly.pdbx_seq_one_letter_code
_entity_poly.pdbx_strand_id
1 'polypeptide(L)'
;MTVTRFQDLPLADRDRAWDGDAADKRVRDWADAEDEPDAAYRDAHIWYDGDKPDNFTSYKLLIADVIDNRLKAVPRAIMAAGAIMQGARGGIDIPTDEVDRVKAHLARYYKKMGDSPPWDR
;
A
#
# COMPACT_ATOMS: atom_id res chain seq x y z
N MET A 1 1.47 -15.30 -5.72
CA MET A 1 0.39 -14.29 -5.66
C MET A 1 1.05 -12.96 -5.42
N THR A 2 0.67 -11.92 -6.16
CA THR A 2 1.39 -10.65 -6.32
C THR A 2 0.60 -9.47 -5.76
N VAL A 3 -0.71 -9.45 -5.99
CA VAL A 3 -1.64 -8.58 -5.26
C VAL A 3 -1.92 -9.17 -3.88
N THR A 4 -1.74 -8.36 -2.84
CA THR A 4 -1.94 -8.78 -1.45
C THR A 4 -3.41 -9.04 -1.13
N ARG A 5 -3.66 -9.78 -0.06
CA ARG A 5 -5.02 -9.98 0.43
C ARG A 5 -5.51 -8.65 1.02
N PHE A 6 -6.78 -8.31 0.76
CA PHE A 6 -7.38 -7.17 1.45
C PHE A 6 -7.46 -7.43 2.95
N GLN A 7 -6.64 -6.70 3.70
CA GLN A 7 -6.51 -6.81 5.15
C GLN A 7 -7.59 -6.06 5.93
N ASP A 8 -8.41 -5.26 5.24
CA ASP A 8 -9.42 -4.40 5.86
C ASP A 8 -8.86 -3.53 7.00
N LEU A 9 -7.65 -3.01 6.82
CA LEU A 9 -6.94 -2.24 7.85
C LEU A 9 -7.80 -1.08 8.36
N PRO A 10 -7.82 -0.80 9.67
CA PRO A 10 -8.46 0.41 10.18
C PRO A 10 -7.84 1.64 9.54
N LEU A 11 -8.66 2.67 9.30
CA LEU A 11 -8.16 3.93 8.75
C LEU A 11 -7.44 4.73 9.85
N ALA A 12 -6.33 5.34 9.47
CA ALA A 12 -5.74 6.44 10.23
C ALA A 12 -6.60 7.71 10.11
N ASP A 13 -6.26 8.72 10.90
CA ASP A 13 -6.83 10.06 10.75
C ASP A 13 -6.61 10.59 9.31
N ARG A 14 -7.66 11.17 8.72
CA ARG A 14 -7.66 11.71 7.36
C ARG A 14 -6.66 12.85 7.19
N ASP A 15 -6.48 13.66 8.23
CA ASP A 15 -5.60 14.82 8.21
C ASP A 15 -4.16 14.50 8.63
N ARG A 16 -3.84 13.22 8.89
CA ARG A 16 -2.48 12.77 9.21
C ARG A 16 -1.52 13.00 8.05
N ALA A 17 -0.37 13.62 8.33
CA ALA A 17 0.70 13.79 7.35
C ALA A 17 1.21 12.44 6.83
N TRP A 18 1.66 12.41 5.58
CA TRP A 18 2.19 11.20 4.95
C TRP A 18 3.67 11.37 4.61
N ASP A 19 4.48 10.47 5.15
CA ASP A 19 5.89 10.28 4.83
C ASP A 19 6.10 8.79 4.62
N GLY A 20 6.23 8.39 3.36
CA GLY A 20 6.35 6.99 2.97
C GLY A 20 7.66 6.36 3.44
N ASP A 21 8.76 7.11 3.46
CA ASP A 21 10.08 6.60 3.87
C ASP A 21 10.12 6.40 5.39
N ALA A 22 9.49 7.31 6.15
CA ALA A 22 9.36 7.15 7.58
C ALA A 22 8.37 6.03 7.95
N ALA A 23 7.29 5.87 7.19
CA ALA A 23 6.33 4.78 7.38
C ALA A 23 6.97 3.41 7.08
N ASP A 24 7.72 3.29 5.99
CA ASP A 24 8.45 2.06 5.62
C ASP A 24 9.33 1.56 6.76
N LYS A 25 10.15 2.46 7.34
CA LYS A 25 11.01 2.13 8.49
C LYS A 25 10.21 1.63 9.70
N ARG A 26 9.09 2.29 10.03
CA ARG A 26 8.24 1.87 11.15
C ARG A 26 7.56 0.54 10.89
N VAL A 27 7.13 0.28 9.66
CA VAL A 27 6.50 -0.99 9.27
C VAL A 27 7.50 -2.13 9.37
N ARG A 28 8.75 -1.95 8.91
CA ARG A 28 9.82 -2.95 9.06
C ARG A 28 10.08 -3.32 10.50
N ASP A 29 10.29 -2.31 11.35
CA ASP A 29 10.52 -2.47 12.79
C ASP A 29 9.34 -3.20 13.47
N TRP A 30 8.11 -2.78 13.21
CA TRP A 30 6.91 -3.42 13.75
C TRP A 30 6.71 -4.87 13.26
N ALA A 31 7.10 -5.16 12.03
CA ALA A 31 7.00 -6.47 11.42
C ALA A 31 8.16 -7.40 11.79
N ASP A 32 9.19 -6.92 12.50
CA ASP A 32 10.46 -7.63 12.70
C ASP A 32 11.11 -8.05 11.36
N ALA A 33 10.91 -7.22 10.33
CA ALA A 33 11.35 -7.44 8.95
C ALA A 33 12.58 -6.57 8.65
N GLU A 34 13.70 -6.83 9.36
CA GLU A 34 14.94 -6.06 9.21
C GLU A 34 15.78 -6.56 8.03
N ASP A 35 15.94 -7.87 7.89
CA ASP A 35 16.78 -8.50 6.88
C ASP A 35 16.03 -8.73 5.56
N GLU A 36 14.78 -9.19 5.63
CA GLU A 36 13.94 -9.50 4.49
C GLU A 36 12.45 -9.20 4.77
N PRO A 37 11.64 -8.92 3.73
CA PRO A 37 10.20 -8.76 3.86
C PRO A 37 9.51 -10.01 4.39
N ASP A 38 8.60 -9.84 5.33
CA ASP A 38 7.78 -10.92 5.86
C ASP A 38 6.28 -10.76 5.48
N ALA A 39 5.43 -11.59 6.08
CA ALA A 39 4.00 -11.50 5.86
C ALA A 39 3.38 -10.19 6.41
N ALA A 40 3.88 -9.68 7.53
CA ALA A 40 3.37 -8.46 8.15
C ALA A 40 3.76 -7.20 7.36
N TYR A 41 5.00 -7.13 6.85
CA TYR A 41 5.46 -6.07 5.94
C TYR A 41 4.69 -6.11 4.62
N ARG A 42 4.42 -7.31 4.08
CA ARG A 42 3.58 -7.48 2.88
C ARG A 42 2.20 -6.86 3.06
N ASP A 43 1.59 -7.03 4.23
CA ASP A 43 0.23 -6.58 4.52
C ASP A 43 0.08 -5.04 4.54
N ALA A 44 1.19 -4.30 4.59
CA ALA A 44 1.20 -2.84 4.45
C ALA A 44 1.16 -2.35 2.99
N HIS A 45 1.37 -3.24 2.03
CA HIS A 45 1.50 -2.96 0.59
C HIS A 45 0.32 -3.54 -0.20
N ILE A 46 0.01 -2.96 -1.36
CA ILE A 46 -1.03 -3.49 -2.25
C ILE A 46 -0.49 -4.56 -3.20
N TRP A 47 0.78 -4.45 -3.59
CA TRP A 47 1.39 -5.28 -4.60
C TRP A 47 2.83 -5.62 -4.24
N TYR A 48 3.29 -6.81 -4.62
CA TYR A 48 4.69 -7.19 -4.58
C TYR A 48 5.03 -8.15 -5.73
N ASP A 49 6.30 -8.19 -6.12
CA ASP A 49 6.82 -9.16 -7.09
C ASP A 49 6.96 -10.54 -6.41
N GLY A 50 6.13 -11.49 -6.83
CA GLY A 50 6.13 -12.85 -6.29
C GLY A 50 7.39 -13.65 -6.62
N ASP A 51 8.17 -13.22 -7.62
CA ASP A 51 9.44 -13.83 -7.99
C ASP A 51 10.62 -13.26 -7.18
N LYS A 52 10.39 -12.17 -6.44
CA LYS A 52 11.38 -11.51 -5.58
C LYS A 52 10.79 -11.17 -4.19
N PRO A 53 10.25 -12.17 -3.46
CA PRO A 53 9.61 -11.94 -2.16
C PRO A 53 10.60 -11.42 -1.11
N ASP A 54 11.88 -11.78 -1.21
CA ASP A 54 12.89 -11.43 -0.21
C ASP A 54 13.52 -10.03 -0.45
N ASN A 55 13.00 -9.27 -1.44
CA ASN A 55 13.53 -7.96 -1.81
C ASN A 55 12.54 -6.85 -1.49
N PHE A 56 12.84 -6.00 -0.51
CA PHE A 56 11.98 -4.87 -0.13
C PHE A 56 11.55 -3.96 -1.29
N THR A 57 12.42 -3.76 -2.28
CA THR A 57 12.13 -2.89 -3.42
C THR A 57 11.09 -3.49 -4.38
N SER A 58 10.78 -4.78 -4.22
CA SER A 58 9.77 -5.49 -4.99
C SER A 58 8.35 -5.21 -4.49
N TYR A 59 8.20 -4.65 -3.28
CA TYR A 59 6.92 -4.26 -2.69
C TYR A 59 6.57 -2.84 -3.10
N LYS A 60 5.34 -2.65 -3.56
CA LYS A 60 4.87 -1.39 -4.14
C LYS A 60 3.57 -0.94 -3.50
N LEU A 61 3.34 0.37 -3.58
CA LEU A 61 2.14 1.01 -3.06
C LEU A 61 1.98 0.73 -1.56
N LEU A 62 2.95 1.19 -0.76
CA LEU A 62 2.81 1.27 0.68
C LEU A 62 1.63 2.19 1.00
N ILE A 63 0.60 1.64 1.66
CA ILE A 63 -0.62 2.38 2.02
C ILE A 63 -0.82 2.49 3.52
N ALA A 64 0.03 1.84 4.32
CA ALA A 64 -0.15 1.74 5.76
C ALA A 64 1.05 2.26 6.54
N ASP A 65 0.78 2.62 7.79
CA ASP A 65 1.77 3.06 8.78
C ASP A 65 1.43 2.42 10.13
N VAL A 66 2.42 2.36 11.01
CA VAL A 66 2.25 1.88 12.38
C VAL A 66 1.84 3.04 13.26
N ILE A 67 0.61 2.99 13.80
CA ILE A 67 0.01 4.04 14.62
C ILE A 67 -0.64 3.37 15.82
N ASP A 68 -0.26 3.78 17.03
CA ASP A 68 -0.70 3.16 18.28
C ASP A 68 -0.40 1.64 18.30
N ASN A 69 0.81 1.27 17.87
CA ASN A 69 1.29 -0.11 17.77
C ASN A 69 0.42 -1.04 16.89
N ARG A 70 -0.29 -0.46 15.91
CA ARG A 70 -1.15 -1.18 14.97
C ARG A 70 -0.95 -0.65 13.56
N LEU A 71 -0.93 -1.56 12.60
CA LEU A 71 -0.96 -1.22 11.19
C LEU A 71 -2.31 -0.57 10.82
N LYS A 72 -2.28 0.68 10.35
CA LYS A 72 -3.46 1.44 9.89
C LYS A 72 -3.24 1.91 8.45
N ALA A 73 -4.26 1.78 7.61
CA ALA A 73 -4.22 2.35 6.27
C ALA A 73 -4.33 3.88 6.35
N VAL A 74 -3.38 4.60 5.74
CA VAL A 74 -3.29 6.05 5.81
C VAL A 74 -3.98 6.67 4.60
N PRO A 75 -4.99 7.54 4.79
CA PRO A 75 -5.75 8.12 3.68
C PRO A 75 -4.89 8.82 2.61
N ARG A 76 -3.89 9.60 3.03
CA ARG A 76 -2.94 10.25 2.10
C ARG A 76 -2.06 9.26 1.34
N ALA A 77 -1.73 8.11 1.93
CA ALA A 77 -0.99 7.06 1.24
C ALA A 77 -1.86 6.36 0.18
N ILE A 78 -3.12 6.07 0.51
CA ILE A 78 -4.09 5.50 -0.44
C ILE A 78 -4.30 6.45 -1.64
N MET A 79 -4.44 7.76 -1.37
CA MET A 79 -4.55 8.77 -2.42
C MET A 79 -3.29 8.85 -3.30
N ALA A 80 -2.11 8.79 -2.69
CA ALA A 80 -0.85 8.76 -3.43
C ALA A 80 -0.73 7.50 -4.31
N ALA A 81 -1.09 6.33 -3.78
CA ALA A 81 -1.13 5.08 -4.53
C ALA A 81 -2.10 5.15 -5.72
N GLY A 82 -3.29 5.72 -5.51
CA GLY A 82 -4.26 5.92 -6.60
C GLY A 82 -3.75 6.90 -7.67
N ALA A 83 -3.03 7.96 -7.28
CA ALA A 83 -2.40 8.87 -8.23
C ALA A 83 -1.28 8.18 -9.04
N ILE A 84 -0.48 7.32 -8.42
CA ILE A 84 0.54 6.51 -9.11
C ILE A 84 -0.12 5.58 -10.13
N MET A 85 -1.24 4.95 -9.79
CA MET A 85 -2.07 4.16 -10.74
C MET A 85 -2.68 5.00 -11.87
N GLN A 86 -2.57 6.33 -11.82
CA GLN A 86 -2.95 7.27 -12.87
C GLN A 86 -1.74 7.96 -13.51
N GLY A 87 -0.53 7.43 -13.31
CA GLY A 87 0.69 7.91 -13.96
C GLY A 87 1.45 8.99 -13.20
N ALA A 88 1.03 9.36 -11.98
CA ALA A 88 1.85 10.23 -11.14
C ALA A 88 3.23 9.59 -10.90
N ARG A 89 4.28 10.42 -10.84
CA ARG A 89 5.67 9.98 -10.67
C ARG A 89 6.16 8.97 -11.73
N GLY A 90 5.58 9.00 -12.94
CA GLY A 90 5.92 8.07 -14.02
C GLY A 90 5.16 6.75 -13.97
N GLY A 91 4.20 6.59 -13.04
CA GLY A 91 3.41 5.39 -12.88
C GLY A 91 4.09 4.33 -12.03
N ILE A 92 3.67 3.08 -12.20
CA ILE A 92 4.20 1.91 -11.50
C ILE A 92 4.52 0.82 -12.52
N ASP A 93 5.63 0.15 -12.31
CA ASP A 93 6.06 -1.02 -13.08
C ASP A 93 5.44 -2.29 -12.47
N ILE A 94 4.31 -2.73 -13.05
CA ILE A 94 3.62 -4.00 -12.73
C ILE A 94 3.06 -4.64 -14.01
N PRO A 95 2.81 -5.96 -14.03
CA PRO A 95 2.14 -6.62 -15.16
C PRO A 95 0.78 -6.00 -15.48
N THR A 96 0.46 -5.85 -16.76
CA THR A 96 -0.76 -5.17 -17.22
C THR A 96 -2.03 -5.89 -16.79
N ASP A 97 -2.00 -7.22 -16.69
CA ASP A 97 -3.09 -8.08 -16.22
C ASP A 97 -3.35 -7.95 -14.71
N GLU A 98 -2.48 -7.28 -13.96
CA GLU A 98 -2.65 -7.02 -12.54
C GLU A 98 -3.19 -5.62 -12.20
N VAL A 99 -3.14 -4.70 -13.17
CA VAL A 99 -3.58 -3.31 -12.99
C VAL A 99 -5.01 -3.25 -12.45
N ASP A 100 -5.93 -4.03 -13.03
CA ASP A 100 -7.33 -4.03 -12.61
C ASP A 100 -7.52 -4.60 -11.21
N ARG A 101 -6.72 -5.60 -10.82
CA ARG A 101 -6.75 -6.18 -9.48
C ARG A 101 -6.22 -5.20 -8.43
N VAL A 102 -5.15 -4.48 -8.73
CA VAL A 102 -4.60 -3.41 -7.88
C VAL A 102 -5.61 -2.26 -7.72
N LYS A 103 -6.23 -1.81 -8.83
CA LYS A 103 -7.28 -0.80 -8.79
C LYS A 103 -8.48 -1.26 -7.97
N ALA A 104 -8.97 -2.48 -8.17
CA ALA A 104 -10.06 -3.04 -7.37
C ALA A 104 -9.71 -3.11 -5.88
N HIS A 105 -8.46 -3.45 -5.54
CA HIS A 105 -8.00 -3.46 -4.15
C HIS A 105 -7.99 -2.04 -3.54
N LEU A 106 -7.43 -1.06 -4.24
CA LEU A 106 -7.42 0.34 -3.79
C LEU A 106 -8.84 0.92 -3.70
N ALA A 107 -9.73 0.59 -4.64
CA ALA A 107 -11.12 1.05 -4.67
C ALA A 107 -11.88 0.67 -3.38
N ARG A 108 -11.56 -0.49 -2.77
CA ARG A 108 -12.13 -0.88 -1.47
C ARG A 108 -11.72 0.08 -0.35
N TYR A 109 -10.47 0.56 -0.36
CA TYR A 109 -10.02 1.56 0.60
C TYR A 109 -10.59 2.95 0.30
N TYR A 110 -10.69 3.37 -0.97
CA TYR A 110 -11.41 4.59 -1.35
C TYR A 110 -12.85 4.57 -0.82
N LYS A 111 -13.58 3.48 -1.03
CA LYS A 111 -14.92 3.28 -0.46
C LYS A 111 -14.92 3.38 1.07
N LYS A 112 -13.94 2.78 1.75
CA LYS A 112 -13.80 2.86 3.21
C LYS A 112 -13.57 4.30 3.71
N MET A 113 -12.88 5.13 2.92
CA MET A 113 -12.67 6.55 3.20
C MET A 113 -13.88 7.43 2.85
N GLY A 114 -14.90 6.89 2.18
CA GLY A 114 -16.02 7.66 1.64
C GLY A 114 -15.67 8.47 0.38
N ASP A 115 -14.60 8.09 -0.32
CA ASP A 115 -14.12 8.76 -1.54
C ASP A 115 -14.32 7.88 -2.78
N SER A 116 -14.26 8.50 -3.97
CA SER A 116 -14.19 7.78 -5.25
C SER A 116 -12.74 7.67 -5.73
N PRO A 117 -12.33 6.50 -6.28
CA PRO A 117 -11.00 6.37 -6.85
C PRO A 117 -10.85 7.24 -8.12
N PRO A 118 -9.62 7.62 -8.49
CA PRO A 118 -9.40 8.60 -9.54
C PRO A 118 -9.70 8.11 -10.96
N TRP A 119 -9.79 6.80 -11.19
CA TRP A 119 -10.16 6.19 -12.47
C TRP A 119 -11.67 6.01 -12.67
N ASP A 120 -12.49 6.30 -11.66
CA ASP A 120 -13.96 6.26 -11.76
C ASP A 120 -14.54 7.68 -12.04
N ARG A 121 -13.69 8.63 -12.47
CA ARG A 121 -14.07 10.01 -12.77
C ARG A 121 -14.19 10.27 -14.26
#